data_AF-A0A5C7VTR6-F1
#
_entry.id   AF-A0A5C7VTR6-F1
#
_cell.length_a   1.000
_cell.length_b   1.000
_cell.length_c   1.000
_cell.angle_alpha   90.00
_cell.angle_beta   90.00
_cell.angle_gamma   90.00
#
_symmetry.space_group_name_H-M   'P 1'
#
loop_
_entity.id
_entity.type
_entity.pdbx_description
1 polymer ?
#
loop_
_entity_poly.entity_id
_entity_poly.type
_entity_poly.pdbx_seq_one_letter_code
_entity_poly.pdbx_strand_id
1 'polypeptide(L)' 'PGETREVKMEAKDALWEVQRLMALLGDPESRFGGLLMTWDEAGNRYINSIAGAVIPVFTKL' A
#
# COMPACT_ATOMS: atom_id res chain seq x y z
N PRO A 1 5.73 -17.62 -15.69
CA PRO A 1 6.89 -17.07 -14.93
C PRO A 1 7.65 -16.04 -15.80
N GLY A 2 7.95 -14.85 -15.26
CA GLY A 2 8.61 -13.77 -16.01
C GLY A 2 7.69 -12.70 -16.61
N GLU A 3 6.41 -12.71 -16.25
CA GLU A 3 5.46 -11.66 -16.66
C GLU A 3 5.62 -10.43 -15.76
N THR A 4 5.82 -9.27 -16.38
CA THR A 4 5.73 -7.97 -15.71
C THR A 4 4.36 -7.39 -15.98
N ARG A 5 3.58 -7.15 -14.93
CA ARG A 5 2.24 -6.59 -15.03
C ARG A 5 2.06 -5.45 -14.05
N GLU A 6 1.43 -4.38 -14.52
CA GLU A 6 0.95 -3.31 -13.66
C GLU A 6 -0.41 -3.72 -13.06
N VAL A 7 -0.50 -3.66 -11.74
CA VAL A 7 -1.72 -4.02 -10.99
C VAL A 7 -2.12 -2.84 -10.13
N LYS A 8 -3.34 -2.35 -10.32
CA LYS A 8 -3.95 -1.36 -9.42
C LYS A 8 -4.46 -2.08 -8.19
N MET A 9 -3.89 -1.76 -7.03
CA MET A 9 -4.29 -2.32 -5.74
C MET A 9 -5.02 -1.25 -4.92
N GLU A 10 -6.04 -1.67 -4.18
CA GLU A 10 -6.80 -0.81 -3.27
C GLU A 10 -6.85 -1.50 -1.91
N ALA A 11 -6.39 -0.80 -0.87
CA ALA A 11 -6.46 -1.24 0.52
C ALA A 11 -7.34 -0.26 1.30
N LYS A 12 -8.45 -0.76 1.84
CA LYS A 12 -9.42 0.01 2.63
C LYS A 12 -9.72 -0.78 3.90
N ASP A 13 -9.45 -0.18 5.05
CA ASP A 13 -9.76 -0.77 6.35
C ASP A 13 -10.00 0.33 7.38
N ALA A 14 -10.90 0.11 8.35
CA ALA A 14 -11.15 1.05 9.44
C ALA A 14 -9.92 1.23 10.34
N LEU A 15 -9.07 0.21 10.43
CA LEU A 15 -7.82 0.25 11.18
C LEU A 15 -6.85 1.31 10.63
N TRP A 16 -6.97 1.66 9.34
CA TRP A 16 -6.19 2.73 8.71
C TRP A 16 -6.45 4.10 9.36
N GLU A 17 -7.70 4.37 9.70
CA GLU A 17 -8.10 5.61 10.38
C GLU A 17 -7.78 5.54 11.88
N VAL A 18 -8.07 4.40 12.51
CA VAL A 18 -7.87 4.18 13.95
C VAL A 18 -6.40 4.29 14.34
N GLN A 19 -5.50 3.72 13.55
CA GLN A 19 -4.05 3.79 13.78
C GLN A 19 -3.43 5.12 13.33
N ARG A 20 -4.26 6.09 12.93
CA ARG A 20 -3.81 7.42 12.47
C ARG A 20 -2.80 7.33 11.33
N LEU A 21 -2.89 6.33 10.46
CA LEU A 21 -2.04 6.23 9.28
C LEU A 21 -2.32 7.37 8.27
N MET A 22 -3.45 8.06 8.44
CA MET A 22 -3.75 9.32 7.75
C MET A 22 -2.97 10.54 8.27
N ALA A 23 -2.32 10.47 9.45
CA ALA A 23 -1.52 11.58 9.98
C ALA A 23 -0.30 11.92 9.11
N LEU A 24 0.05 11.01 8.19
CA LEU A 24 1.09 11.13 7.19
C LEU A 24 0.87 12.29 6.20
N LEU A 25 -0.35 12.87 6.15
CA LEU A 25 -0.62 14.14 5.43
C LEU A 25 0.08 15.36 6.06
N GLY A 26 0.36 15.31 7.37
CA GLY A 26 1.01 16.40 8.09
C GLY A 26 2.54 16.34 8.02
N ASP A 27 3.10 15.23 7.56
CA ASP A 27 4.55 15.05 7.47
C ASP A 27 5.12 15.76 6.23
N PRO A 28 6.30 16.41 6.37
CA PRO A 28 6.94 17.11 5.25
C PRO A 28 7.34 16.18 4.10
N GLU A 29 7.34 14.85 4.33
CA GLU A 29 7.60 13.83 3.32
C GLU A 29 6.51 12.76 3.34
N SER A 30 5.42 12.97 2.60
CA SER A 30 4.31 12.02 2.51
C SER A 30 4.69 10.77 1.69
N ARG A 31 5.30 9.78 2.35
CA ARG A 31 5.66 8.47 1.78
C ARG A 31 5.04 7.32 2.56
N PHE A 32 4.62 6.29 1.85
CA PHE A 32 4.21 5.02 2.46
C PHE A 32 5.25 3.95 2.17
N GLY A 33 5.37 3.01 3.11
CA GLY A 33 6.13 1.79 2.96
C GLY A 33 5.27 0.61 3.38
N GLY A 34 5.49 -0.55 2.76
CA GLY A 34 4.76 -1.76 3.06
C GLY A 34 5.45 -3.01 2.54
N LEU A 35 4.90 -4.17 2.90
CA LEU A 35 5.32 -5.46 2.39
C LEU A 35 4.18 -6.05 1.59
N LEU A 36 4.44 -6.32 0.31
CA LEU A 36 3.55 -7.10 -0.53
C LEU A 36 3.91 -8.58 -0.37
N MET A 37 2.96 -9.36 0.11
CA MET A 37 3.10 -10.80 0.26
C MET A 37 2.28 -11.48 -0.84
N THR A 38 2.91 -12.30 -1.66
CA THR A 38 2.25 -13.13 -2.67
C THR A 38 2.50 -14.60 -2.36
N TRP A 39 1.59 -15.46 -2.81
CA TRP A 39 1.67 -16.91 -2.64
C TRP A 39 1.54 -17.57 -4.02
N ASP A 40 2.29 -18.65 -4.23
CA ASP A 40 2.08 -19.54 -5.36
C ASP A 40 1.10 -20.67 -5.01
N GLU A 41 0.76 -21.51 -6.00
CA GLU A 41 -0.14 -22.65 -5.82
C GLU A 41 0.42 -23.73 -4.87
N ALA A 42 1.74 -23.76 -4.65
CA ALA A 42 2.40 -24.67 -3.72
C ALA A 42 2.44 -24.11 -2.29
N GLY A 43 1.95 -22.89 -2.06
CA GLY A 43 1.95 -22.21 -0.77
C GLY A 43 3.28 -21.52 -0.43
N ASN A 44 4.24 -21.44 -1.36
CA ASN A 44 5.46 -20.68 -1.14
C ASN A 44 5.13 -19.19 -1.11
N ARG A 45 5.64 -18.51 -0.07
CA ARG A 45 5.45 -17.09 0.13
C ARG A 45 6.60 -16.29 -0.44
N TYR A 46 6.28 -15.30 -1.27
CA TYR A 46 7.21 -14.31 -1.78
C TYR A 46 6.91 -12.96 -1.15
N ILE A 47 7.92 -12.32 -0.57
CA ILE A 47 7.80 -11.05 0.14
C ILE A 47 8.56 -10.01 -0.66
N ASN A 48 7.88 -8.94 -1.05
CA ASN A 48 8.46 -7.81 -1.76
C ASN A 48 8.21 -6.52 -0.98
N SER A 49 9.24 -5.70 -0.81
CA SER A 49 9.09 -4.37 -0.22
C SER A 49 8.51 -3.40 -1.24
N ILE A 50 7.48 -2.66 -0.84
CA ILE A 50 6.92 -1.55 -1.61
C ILE A 50 7.15 -0.25 -0.86
N ALA A 51 7.48 0.80 -1.59
CA ALA A 51 7.56 2.15 -1.07
C ALA A 51 7.16 3.13 -2.18
N GLY A 52 6.45 4.19 -1.82
CA GLY A 52 6.00 5.18 -2.78
C GLY A 52 5.58 6.49 -2.14
N ALA A 53 5.52 7.53 -2.96
CA ALA A 53 4.90 8.78 -2.54
C ALA A 53 3.38 8.60 -2.45
N VAL A 54 2.77 9.13 -1.38
CA VAL A 54 1.31 9.18 -1.24
C VAL A 54 0.85 10.54 -1.72
N ILE A 55 -0.08 10.57 -2.68
CA ILE A 55 -0.76 11.79 -3.09
C ILE A 55 -2.17 11.76 -2.50
N PRO A 56 -2.51 12.66 -1.56
CA PRO A 56 -3.84 12.70 -0.98
C PRO A 56 -4.86 13.18 -2.01
N VAL A 57 -6.01 12.50 -2.07
CA VAL A 57 -7.14 12.92 -2.90
C VAL A 57 -8.25 13.43 -1.99
N PHE A 58 -8.57 14.72 -2.09
CA PHE A 58 -9.67 15.33 -1.36
C PHE A 58 -10.95 15.21 -2.18
N THR A 59 -11.84 14.29 -1.81
CA THR A 59 -13.19 14.23 -2.37
C THR A 59 -14.11 15.18 -1.58
N LYS A 60 -14.84 16.05 -2.29
CA LYS A 60 -15.89 16.89 -1.69
C LYS A 60 -17.01 15.98 -1.15
N LEU A 61 -17.45 16.23 0.09
CA LEU A 61 -18.70 15.71 0.65
C LEU A 61 -19.91 16.28 -0.11
#